data_AF-A0A1K2FEK5-F1
#
_entry.id   AF-A0A1K2FEK5-F1
#
_cell.length_a   1.000
_cell.length_b   1.000
_cell.length_c   1.000
_cell.angle_alpha   90.00
_cell.angle_beta   90.00
_cell.angle_gamma   90.00
#
_symmetry.space_group_name_H-M   'P 1'
#
loop_
_entity.id
_entity.type
_entity.pdbx_description
1 polymer ?
#
loop_
_entity_poly.entity_id
_entity_poly.type
_entity_poly.pdbx_seq_one_letter_code
_entity_poly.pdbx_strand_id
1 'polypeptide(L)'
;GYAAANAYLDALAQERRTRGQVATSLAWGPWGGGGLVTSEGEEQLGRRGLPVMEPDNALTALAQALAGDETCLAVADVAWDRFSPAFTALRPSPLLGDIPEVAHLPATATADAGGAGERTTENGRPELVDRLQGLDAPEAHTVLLDVVRTHAAAVLGHGDPSAIPVATAFRDLGFDSLTAVELRNRLAQETGLQLPATLVFDYPDAQGLAGHLVDAILERETTHGAPRSQQTGADDEPIAIVGMSCRLPGDVRSPDQLWQLVSAGADGITGFPSDRGWEDAPSGGRDTDLGFAHAGGFLHDAGHFDPEFFGISPREALAMDPQQRLLLETSWEVFERAGIDPMSVRGTRTGVFAGGCSQGYGAGALAQGEEGVSGQLLTGTATSVLSGRVSYAFGLEGPAVTVDTACSSSLVALHLAAQSLRSGECEMALVGGVTVMAGPSGFVEFSRQGGLAADGRCKSFSDDADGTGWGEGVGVLLVERLSEARRKGHQVLAVVSGSAVNQDGASNGLTAP
;
A
#
# COMPACT_ATOMS: atom_id res chain seq x y z
N GLY A 1 -8.08 16.74 16.39
CA GLY A 1 -8.78 17.34 17.54
C GLY A 1 -10.08 17.99 17.12
N TYR A 2 -10.03 19.23 16.63
CA TYR A 2 -11.23 20.02 16.27
C TYR A 2 -12.15 19.36 15.23
N ALA A 3 -11.60 18.76 14.16
CA ALA A 3 -12.42 18.10 13.14
C ALA A 3 -13.27 16.95 13.71
N ALA A 4 -12.67 16.08 14.54
CA ALA A 4 -13.38 14.98 15.19
C ALA A 4 -14.43 15.48 16.20
N ALA A 5 -14.12 16.54 16.95
CA ALA A 5 -15.08 17.16 17.88
C ALA A 5 -16.28 17.78 17.13
N ASN A 6 -16.02 18.48 16.02
CA ASN A 6 -17.07 19.08 15.20
C ASN A 6 -17.95 18.01 14.53
N ALA A 7 -17.35 16.92 14.03
CA ALA A 7 -18.11 15.80 13.47
C ALA A 7 -19.07 15.15 14.49
N TYR A 8 -18.64 15.02 15.75
CA TYR A 8 -19.52 14.55 16.83
C TYR A 8 -20.67 15.54 17.11
N LEU A 9 -20.38 16.85 17.13
CA LEU A 9 -21.40 17.88 17.35
C LEU A 9 -22.44 17.92 16.22
N ASP A 10 -22.00 17.74 14.97
CA ASP A 10 -22.87 17.64 13.81
C ASP A 10 -23.79 16.41 13.91
N ALA A 11 -23.23 15.24 14.25
CA ALA A 11 -24.00 14.01 14.46
C ALA A 11 -25.02 14.16 15.60
N LEU A 12 -24.64 14.79 16.72
CA LEU A 12 -25.52 15.05 17.84
C LEU A 12 -26.67 16.01 17.47
N ALA A 13 -26.38 17.05 16.68
CA ALA A 13 -27.41 17.98 16.20
C ALA A 13 -28.43 17.28 15.29
N GLN A 14 -27.96 16.42 14.38
CA GLN A 14 -28.82 15.62 13.51
C GLN A 14 -29.68 14.63 14.31
N GLU A 15 -29.10 13.92 15.29
CA GLU A 15 -29.84 12.98 16.15
C GLU A 15 -30.96 13.69 16.92
N ARG A 16 -30.71 14.88 17.45
CA ARG A 16 -31.74 15.68 18.12
C ARG A 16 -32.87 16.10 17.20
N ARG A 17 -32.53 16.52 15.98
CA ARG A 17 -33.52 16.92 14.97
C ARG A 17 -34.42 15.77 14.53
N THR A 18 -33.86 14.56 14.37
CA THR A 18 -34.68 13.37 14.05
C THR A 18 -35.68 13.01 15.16
N ARG A 19 -35.42 13.41 16.41
CA ARG A 19 -36.32 13.27 17.56
C ARG A 19 -37.27 14.45 17.76
N GLY A 20 -37.32 15.39 16.80
CA GLY A 20 -38.17 16.58 16.86
C GLY A 20 -37.69 17.65 17.85
N GLN A 21 -36.42 17.59 18.28
CA GLN A 21 -35.81 18.61 19.14
C GLN A 21 -35.06 19.65 18.30
N VAL A 22 -34.94 20.86 18.84
CA VAL A 22 -34.14 21.94 18.21
C VAL A 22 -32.65 21.75 18.51
N ALA A 23 -31.83 21.82 17.47
CA ALA A 23 -30.36 21.78 17.57
C ALA A 23 -29.73 22.41 16.31
N THR A 24 -28.64 23.14 16.51
CA THR A 24 -27.83 23.73 15.43
C THR A 24 -26.36 23.55 15.78
N SER A 25 -25.59 23.00 14.84
CA SER A 25 -24.14 22.89 14.89
C SER A 25 -23.54 23.83 13.84
N LEU A 26 -22.51 24.59 14.23
CA LEU A 26 -21.85 25.59 13.38
C LEU A 26 -20.35 25.33 13.33
N ALA A 27 -19.84 25.00 12.15
CA ALA A 27 -18.42 24.87 11.88
C ALA A 27 -17.85 26.24 11.48
N TRP A 28 -17.01 26.81 12.34
CA TRP A 28 -16.42 28.13 12.14
C TRP A 28 -15.08 28.08 11.43
N GLY A 29 -14.92 28.92 10.41
CA GLY A 29 -13.63 29.34 9.88
C GLY A 29 -12.86 30.22 10.88
N PRO A 30 -11.68 30.72 10.50
CA PRO A 30 -10.84 31.51 11.41
C PRO A 30 -11.51 32.85 11.77
N TRP A 31 -11.46 33.25 13.05
CA TRP A 31 -12.00 34.54 13.54
C TRP A 31 -10.87 35.54 13.75
N GLY A 32 -11.14 36.81 13.43
CA GLY A 32 -10.26 37.93 13.76
C GLY A 32 -10.34 38.32 15.24
N GLY A 33 -9.35 39.06 15.72
CA GLY A 33 -9.29 39.55 17.10
C GLY A 33 -8.56 38.63 18.09
N GLY A 34 -7.94 37.54 17.59
CA GLY A 34 -7.11 36.62 18.37
C GLY A 34 -7.91 35.60 19.20
N GLY A 35 -7.30 34.42 19.41
CA GLY A 35 -7.80 33.39 20.33
C GLY A 35 -7.99 32.01 19.69
N LEU A 36 -8.45 31.95 18.44
CA LEU A 36 -8.65 30.68 17.71
C LEU A 36 -7.45 30.30 16.82
N VAL A 37 -6.73 31.32 16.33
CA VAL A 37 -5.54 31.20 15.48
C VAL A 37 -4.49 32.19 16.00
N THR A 38 -3.21 31.84 15.92
CA THR A 38 -2.11 32.76 16.25
C THR A 38 -1.95 33.80 15.14
N SER A 39 -1.38 34.96 15.43
CA SER A 39 -1.16 36.01 14.41
C SER A 39 -0.33 35.53 13.21
N GLU A 40 0.61 34.60 13.40
CA GLU A 40 1.34 33.94 12.30
C GLU A 40 0.44 32.99 11.48
N GLY A 41 -0.46 32.25 12.13
CA GLY A 41 -1.42 31.37 11.47
C GLY A 41 -2.49 32.14 10.69
N GLU A 42 -2.87 33.34 11.14
CA GLU A 42 -3.78 34.24 10.42
C GLU A 42 -3.18 34.67 9.08
N GLU A 43 -1.91 35.07 9.07
CA GLU A 43 -1.22 35.46 7.84
C GLU A 43 -1.07 34.28 6.87
N GLN A 44 -0.76 33.10 7.41
CA GLN A 44 -0.62 31.88 6.61
C GLN A 44 -1.95 31.42 5.98
N LEU A 45 -3.06 31.44 6.73
CA LEU A 45 -4.40 31.10 6.23
C LEU A 45 -4.90 32.15 5.22
N GLY A 46 -4.63 33.43 5.45
CA GLY A 46 -4.96 34.50 4.50
C GLY A 46 -4.26 34.34 3.16
N ARG A 47 -2.99 33.93 3.15
CA ARG A 47 -2.25 33.58 1.90
C ARG A 47 -2.86 32.39 1.17
N ARG A 48 -3.47 31.44 1.91
CA ARG A 48 -4.14 30.25 1.39
C ARG A 48 -5.60 30.50 0.95
N GLY A 49 -6.08 31.74 1.03
CA GLY A 49 -7.44 32.12 0.60
C GLY A 49 -8.53 31.95 1.67
N LEU A 50 -8.15 31.76 2.94
CA LEU A 50 -9.06 31.69 4.09
C LEU A 50 -8.77 32.87 5.04
N PRO A 51 -9.22 34.10 4.71
CA PRO A 51 -9.05 35.24 5.59
C PRO A 51 -9.79 35.04 6.92
N VAL A 52 -9.32 35.75 7.95
CA VAL A 52 -10.01 35.82 9.24
C VAL A 52 -11.35 36.56 9.09
N MET A 53 -12.41 36.00 9.66
CA MET A 53 -13.73 36.64 9.69
C MET A 53 -13.77 37.74 10.75
N GLU A 54 -14.30 38.90 10.38
CA GLU A 54 -14.66 39.93 11.36
C GLU A 54 -15.74 39.40 12.32
N PRO A 55 -15.55 39.54 13.65
CA PRO A 55 -16.49 38.99 14.64
C PRO A 55 -17.95 39.42 14.44
N ASP A 56 -18.19 40.66 14.01
CA ASP A 56 -19.54 41.17 13.75
C ASP A 56 -20.23 40.44 12.58
N ASN A 57 -19.48 40.06 11.55
CA ASN A 57 -19.99 39.27 10.43
C ASN A 57 -20.30 37.84 10.88
N ALA A 58 -19.43 37.23 11.69
CA ALA A 58 -19.64 35.90 12.22
C ALA A 58 -20.86 35.82 13.16
N LEU A 59 -21.07 36.83 14.02
CA LEU A 59 -22.27 36.94 14.86
C LEU A 59 -23.54 37.15 14.03
N THR A 60 -23.45 37.89 12.92
CA THR A 60 -24.56 38.04 11.98
C THR A 60 -24.93 36.71 11.33
N ALA A 61 -23.94 35.93 10.90
CA ALA A 61 -24.15 34.59 10.34
C ALA A 61 -24.75 33.61 11.36
N LEU A 62 -24.33 33.69 12.63
CA LEU A 62 -24.95 32.92 13.72
C LEU A 62 -26.45 33.25 13.87
N ALA A 63 -26.81 34.53 13.87
CA ALA A 63 -28.20 34.96 13.97
C ALA A 63 -29.04 34.47 12.77
N GLN A 64 -28.46 34.47 11.57
CA GLN A 64 -29.12 33.96 10.37
C GLN A 64 -29.32 32.43 10.42
N ALA A 65 -28.30 31.68 10.85
CA ALA A 65 -28.39 30.22 10.97
C ALA A 65 -29.49 29.80 11.97
N LEU A 66 -29.59 30.52 13.10
CA LEU A 66 -30.64 30.30 14.08
C LEU A 66 -32.03 30.68 13.56
N ALA A 67 -32.14 31.76 12.79
CA ALA A 67 -33.41 32.21 12.22
C ALA A 67 -33.90 31.30 11.06
N GLY A 68 -32.97 30.73 10.30
CA GLY A 68 -33.24 29.79 9.19
C GLY A 68 -33.58 28.37 9.65
N ASP A 69 -33.48 28.09 10.96
CA ASP A 69 -33.65 26.75 11.55
C ASP A 69 -32.68 25.69 10.96
N GLU A 70 -31.49 26.11 10.55
CA GLU A 70 -30.48 25.24 9.97
C GLU A 70 -29.92 24.27 11.02
N THR A 71 -29.70 23.02 10.62
CA THR A 71 -29.23 21.95 11.53
C THR A 71 -27.70 21.90 11.60
N CYS A 72 -27.02 21.93 10.46
CA CYS A 72 -25.56 21.90 10.36
C CYS A 72 -25.13 22.91 9.28
N LEU A 73 -24.28 23.86 9.63
CA LEU A 73 -23.80 24.88 8.70
C LEU A 73 -22.31 25.17 8.93
N ALA A 74 -21.56 25.36 7.84
CA ALA A 74 -20.20 25.86 7.89
C ALA A 74 -20.18 27.34 7.50
N VAL A 75 -19.48 28.17 8.29
CA VAL A 75 -19.35 29.61 8.07
C VAL A 75 -17.87 29.96 8.02
N ALA A 76 -17.40 30.41 6.86
CA ALA A 76 -16.04 30.87 6.65
C ALA A 76 -16.04 32.02 5.63
N ASP A 77 -15.10 32.95 5.76
CA ASP A 77 -14.77 33.88 4.70
C ASP A 77 -13.73 33.24 3.79
N VAL A 78 -13.97 33.27 2.47
CA VAL A 78 -13.19 32.54 1.48
C VAL A 78 -12.90 33.45 0.29
N ALA A 79 -11.61 33.70 0.06
CA ALA A 79 -11.12 34.33 -1.15
C ALA A 79 -10.98 33.26 -2.24
N TRP A 80 -12.08 33.03 -2.97
CA TRP A 80 -12.22 31.95 -3.95
C TRP A 80 -11.17 31.96 -5.06
N ASP A 81 -10.69 33.14 -5.44
CA ASP A 81 -9.61 33.36 -6.42
C ASP A 81 -8.29 32.70 -6.00
N ARG A 82 -8.03 32.60 -4.69
CA ARG A 82 -6.83 31.96 -4.13
C ARG A 82 -7.09 30.54 -3.67
N PHE A 83 -8.23 30.33 -3.03
CA PHE A 83 -8.57 29.04 -2.42
C PHE A 83 -8.87 27.97 -3.49
N SER A 84 -9.66 28.31 -4.51
CA SER A 84 -10.10 27.33 -5.51
C SER A 84 -8.93 26.74 -6.31
N PRO A 85 -8.01 27.54 -6.91
CA PRO A 85 -6.91 26.97 -7.70
C PRO A 85 -6.00 26.04 -6.88
N ALA A 86 -5.72 26.39 -5.62
CA ALA A 86 -4.92 25.58 -4.73
C ALA A 86 -5.64 24.27 -4.34
N PHE A 87 -6.94 24.35 -4.02
CA PHE A 87 -7.73 23.20 -3.58
C PHE A 87 -8.05 22.22 -4.72
N THR A 88 -8.30 22.72 -5.93
CA THR A 88 -8.62 21.87 -7.11
C THR A 88 -7.40 21.48 -7.93
N ALA A 89 -6.19 21.82 -7.48
CA ALA A 89 -4.95 21.52 -8.21
C ALA A 89 -4.72 20.02 -8.45
N LEU A 90 -5.16 19.18 -7.51
CA LEU A 90 -5.01 17.73 -7.56
C LEU A 90 -6.18 17.04 -8.28
N ARG A 91 -7.40 17.54 -8.09
CA ARG A 91 -8.63 16.99 -8.65
C ARG A 91 -9.73 18.06 -8.67
N PRO A 92 -10.59 18.10 -9.71
CA PRO A 92 -11.78 18.94 -9.69
C PRO A 92 -12.65 18.64 -8.46
N SER A 93 -13.15 19.68 -7.79
CA SER A 93 -14.09 19.56 -6.68
C SER A 93 -15.50 19.92 -7.14
N PRO A 94 -16.44 18.97 -7.25
CA PRO A 94 -17.83 19.28 -7.59
C PRO A 94 -18.46 20.26 -6.59
N LEU A 95 -18.10 20.13 -5.30
CA LEU A 95 -18.56 21.00 -4.22
C LEU A 95 -18.19 22.48 -4.46
N LEU A 96 -17.00 22.75 -4.99
CA LEU A 96 -16.57 24.12 -5.30
C LEU A 96 -17.09 24.59 -6.66
N GLY A 97 -17.30 23.67 -7.60
CA GLY A 97 -17.81 24.00 -8.94
C GLY A 97 -19.24 24.54 -8.95
N ASP A 98 -20.04 24.19 -7.93
CA ASP A 98 -21.42 24.68 -7.78
C ASP A 98 -21.50 26.08 -7.11
N ILE A 99 -20.37 26.63 -6.66
CA ILE A 99 -20.31 27.96 -6.06
C ILE A 99 -20.27 29.02 -7.17
N PRO A 100 -21.25 29.95 -7.24
CA PRO A 100 -21.32 30.95 -8.32
C PRO A 100 -20.04 31.77 -8.49
N GLU A 101 -19.42 32.15 -7.38
CA GLU A 101 -18.18 32.93 -7.33
C GLU A 101 -17.00 32.17 -7.95
N VAL A 102 -16.97 30.84 -7.83
CA VAL A 102 -15.95 29.97 -8.43
C VAL A 102 -16.24 29.73 -9.92
N ALA A 103 -17.51 29.53 -10.29
CA ALA A 103 -17.94 29.32 -11.67
C ALA A 103 -17.67 30.53 -12.58
N HIS A 104 -17.56 31.73 -12.01
CA HIS A 104 -17.24 32.97 -12.72
C HIS A 104 -15.74 33.31 -12.74
N LEU A 105 -14.87 32.50 -12.10
CA LEU A 105 -13.42 32.68 -12.21
C LEU A 105 -12.96 32.25 -13.62
N PRO A 106 -12.12 33.06 -14.31
CA PRO A 106 -11.61 32.70 -15.62
C PRO A 106 -10.83 31.37 -15.54
N ALA A 107 -11.19 30.40 -16.39
CA ALA A 107 -10.63 29.04 -16.40
C ALA A 107 -9.14 28.93 -16.80
N THR A 108 -8.42 30.04 -16.86
CA THR A 108 -6.98 30.11 -17.12
C THR A 108 -6.42 31.38 -16.48
N ALA A 109 -5.79 31.23 -15.32
CA ALA A 109 -4.91 32.24 -14.74
C ALA A 109 -3.85 31.55 -13.87
N THR A 110 -2.90 30.90 -14.54
CA THR A 110 -1.52 30.91 -14.06
C THR A 110 -1.03 32.36 -14.12
N ALA A 111 -0.40 32.83 -13.03
CA ALA A 111 0.02 34.21 -12.74
C ALA A 111 -1.15 35.14 -12.33
N ASP A 112 -1.06 35.96 -11.28
CA ASP A 112 0.08 36.80 -10.91
C ASP A 112 -0.02 37.27 -9.43
N ALA A 113 1.02 37.10 -8.62
CA ALA A 113 1.20 37.83 -7.35
C ALA A 113 2.68 37.81 -6.89
N GLY A 114 3.48 38.74 -7.43
CA GLY A 114 4.52 39.43 -6.64
C GLY A 114 5.98 39.02 -6.84
N GLY A 115 6.57 39.41 -7.97
CA GLY A 115 7.84 40.15 -8.02
C GLY A 115 9.15 39.47 -7.60
N ALA A 116 9.72 38.63 -8.48
CA ALA A 116 11.16 38.51 -8.67
C ALA A 116 11.46 38.01 -10.10
N GLY A 117 11.84 38.94 -10.98
CA GLY A 117 12.31 38.83 -12.36
C GLY A 117 12.25 37.47 -13.09
N GLU A 118 11.34 37.37 -14.07
CA GLU A 118 11.49 36.45 -15.19
C GLU A 118 12.84 36.72 -15.88
N ARG A 119 13.75 35.75 -15.78
CA ARG A 119 14.97 35.67 -16.60
C ARG A 119 14.86 34.47 -17.52
N THR A 120 13.92 34.51 -18.44
CA THR A 120 13.90 33.59 -19.59
C THR A 120 14.89 34.09 -20.64
N THR A 121 15.83 33.23 -21.07
CA THR A 121 16.71 33.52 -22.21
C THR A 121 15.95 33.41 -23.53
N GLU A 122 16.52 33.93 -24.63
CA GLU A 122 15.93 33.99 -25.99
C GLU A 122 15.43 32.63 -26.55
N ASN A 123 15.70 31.49 -25.89
CA ASN A 123 15.29 30.15 -26.30
C ASN A 123 14.15 29.52 -25.46
N GLY A 124 13.53 30.25 -24.52
CA GLY A 124 12.40 29.75 -23.73
C GLY A 124 12.75 28.60 -22.75
N ARG A 125 14.03 28.47 -22.40
CA ARG A 125 14.53 27.52 -21.39
C ARG A 125 14.74 28.23 -20.04
N PRO A 126 14.55 27.56 -18.90
CA PRO A 126 14.86 28.14 -17.58
C PRO A 126 16.37 28.42 -17.42
N GLU A 127 16.75 29.60 -16.91
CA GLU A 127 18.13 30.08 -16.74
C GLU A 127 19.03 29.11 -15.93
N LEU A 128 18.41 28.32 -15.03
CA LEU A 128 19.08 27.32 -14.20
C LEU A 128 19.62 26.14 -15.02
N VAL A 129 18.90 25.71 -16.07
CA VAL A 129 19.32 24.60 -16.92
C VAL A 129 20.56 24.99 -17.74
N ASP A 130 20.61 26.21 -18.26
CA ASP A 130 21.80 26.73 -18.97
C ASP A 130 23.01 26.89 -18.03
N ARG A 131 22.80 27.19 -16.74
CA ARG A 131 23.86 27.27 -15.72
C ARG A 131 24.43 25.90 -15.32
N LEU A 132 23.66 24.83 -15.50
CA LEU A 132 24.08 23.46 -15.22
C LEU A 132 24.80 22.83 -16.42
N GLN A 133 24.70 23.42 -17.62
CA GLN A 133 25.40 22.92 -18.81
C GLN A 133 26.92 23.03 -18.67
N GLY A 134 27.59 21.87 -18.70
CA GLY A 134 29.04 21.76 -18.67
C GLY A 134 29.66 21.64 -17.26
N LEU A 135 28.84 21.60 -16.21
CA LEU A 135 29.29 21.25 -14.85
C LEU A 135 29.39 19.73 -14.69
N ASP A 136 30.32 19.27 -13.86
CA ASP A 136 30.34 17.87 -13.44
C ASP A 136 29.25 17.58 -12.38
N ALA A 137 28.92 16.32 -12.14
CA ALA A 137 27.84 15.94 -11.22
C ALA A 137 28.01 16.51 -9.78
N PRO A 138 29.23 16.54 -9.19
CA PRO A 138 29.48 17.22 -7.91
C PRO A 138 29.20 18.73 -7.91
N GLU A 139 29.60 19.44 -8.98
CA GLU A 139 29.36 20.88 -9.13
C GLU A 139 27.87 21.17 -9.34
N ALA A 140 27.18 20.37 -10.17
CA ALA A 140 25.73 20.47 -10.39
C ALA A 140 24.93 20.24 -9.10
N HIS A 141 25.32 19.25 -8.30
CA HIS A 141 24.70 18.97 -7.00
C HIS A 141 24.83 20.16 -6.04
N THR A 142 25.98 20.82 -6.01
CA THR A 142 26.21 21.99 -5.14
C THR A 142 25.30 23.16 -5.50
N VAL A 143 25.10 23.40 -6.80
CA VAL A 143 24.21 24.45 -7.31
C VAL A 143 22.74 24.13 -6.98
N LEU A 144 22.30 22.89 -7.21
CA LEU A 144 20.92 22.49 -6.94
C LEU A 144 20.61 22.43 -5.44
N LEU A 145 21.57 22.10 -4.60
CA LEU A 145 21.42 22.15 -3.14
C LEU A 145 21.14 23.58 -2.66
N ASP A 146 21.83 24.58 -3.22
CA ASP A 146 21.61 26.00 -2.89
C ASP A 146 20.20 26.47 -3.32
N VAL A 147 19.75 26.03 -4.51
CA VAL A 147 18.39 26.29 -5.02
C VAL A 147 17.33 25.69 -4.10
N VAL A 148 17.48 24.40 -3.73
CA VAL A 148 16.53 23.72 -2.83
C VAL A 148 16.46 24.41 -1.48
N ARG A 149 17.60 24.79 -0.88
CA ARG A 149 17.64 25.49 0.40
C ARG A 149 17.03 26.88 0.33
N THR A 150 17.23 27.60 -0.78
CA THR A 150 16.65 28.93 -0.99
C THR A 150 15.13 28.87 -1.04
N HIS A 151 14.55 27.94 -1.79
CA HIS A 151 13.09 27.79 -1.83
C HIS A 151 12.51 27.23 -0.55
N ALA A 152 13.21 26.30 0.10
CA ALA A 152 12.76 25.78 1.39
C ALA A 152 12.73 26.87 2.46
N ALA A 153 13.75 27.74 2.51
CA ALA A 153 13.78 28.89 3.40
C ALA A 153 12.64 29.87 3.10
N ALA A 154 12.40 30.19 1.82
CA ALA A 154 11.33 31.10 1.42
C ALA A 154 9.93 30.59 1.80
N VAL A 155 9.67 29.29 1.65
CA VAL A 155 8.40 28.65 2.02
C VAL A 155 8.18 28.67 3.54
N LEU A 156 9.26 28.50 4.33
CA LEU A 156 9.22 28.59 5.79
C LEU A 156 9.29 30.03 6.33
N GLY A 157 9.37 31.04 5.46
CA GLY A 157 9.46 32.45 5.86
C GLY A 157 10.83 32.86 6.41
N HIS A 158 11.87 32.06 6.19
CA HIS A 158 13.25 32.40 6.50
C HIS A 158 13.88 33.23 5.38
N GLY A 159 14.52 34.34 5.74
CA GLY A 159 15.25 35.20 4.78
C GLY A 159 16.64 34.69 4.42
N ASP A 160 17.15 33.66 5.11
CA ASP A 160 18.49 33.10 4.92
C ASP A 160 18.41 31.59 4.58
N PRO A 161 18.87 31.16 3.38
CA PRO A 161 18.98 29.75 3.00
C PRO A 161 19.85 28.92 3.94
N SER A 162 20.78 29.56 4.67
CA SER A 162 21.66 28.88 5.63
C SER A 162 20.91 28.28 6.82
N ALA A 163 19.70 28.79 7.11
CA ALA A 163 18.82 28.31 8.17
C ALA A 163 18.24 26.91 7.91
N ILE A 164 18.32 26.41 6.67
CA ILE A 164 17.90 25.05 6.31
C ILE A 164 19.12 24.13 6.37
N PRO A 165 19.24 23.22 7.35
CA PRO A 165 20.32 22.25 7.38
C PRO A 165 20.18 21.25 6.24
N VAL A 166 21.31 20.79 5.69
CA VAL A 166 21.34 19.97 4.46
C VAL A 166 20.75 18.57 4.63
N ALA A 167 20.86 17.99 5.82
CA ALA A 167 20.46 16.60 6.13
C ALA A 167 19.42 16.52 7.25
N THR A 168 18.68 17.62 7.50
CA THR A 168 17.56 17.62 8.45
C THR A 168 16.26 17.47 7.68
N ALA A 169 15.38 16.61 8.18
CA ALA A 169 14.10 16.36 7.55
C ALA A 169 13.26 17.65 7.51
N PHE A 170 12.64 17.94 6.36
CA PHE A 170 11.79 19.11 6.16
C PHE A 170 10.65 19.20 7.20
N ARG A 171 10.12 18.06 7.66
CA ARG A 171 9.10 18.01 8.72
C ARG A 171 9.60 18.62 10.03
N ASP A 172 10.83 18.32 10.43
CA ASP A 172 11.42 18.82 11.67
C ASP A 172 11.70 20.33 11.59
N LEU A 173 11.68 20.89 10.38
CA LEU A 173 11.77 22.31 10.07
C LEU A 173 10.39 22.98 9.89
N GLY A 174 9.29 22.24 10.06
CA GLY A 174 7.92 22.77 10.01
C GLY A 174 7.19 22.60 8.67
N PHE A 175 7.66 21.73 7.77
CA PHE A 175 6.91 21.42 6.55
C PHE A 175 5.63 20.60 6.83
N ASP A 176 4.51 21.06 6.28
CA ASP A 176 3.22 20.38 6.21
C ASP A 176 2.89 19.96 4.76
N SER A 177 1.73 19.30 4.57
CA SER A 177 1.29 18.84 3.24
C SER A 177 1.10 19.97 2.22
N LEU A 178 0.90 21.22 2.66
CA LEU A 178 0.70 22.35 1.76
C LEU A 178 2.02 23.07 1.44
N THR A 179 2.91 23.24 2.41
CA THR A 179 4.25 23.81 2.18
C THR A 179 5.09 22.88 1.30
N ALA A 180 4.90 21.56 1.40
CA ALA A 180 5.50 20.57 0.49
C ALA A 180 5.10 20.81 -0.98
N VAL A 181 3.80 21.08 -1.22
CA VAL A 181 3.25 21.38 -2.54
C VAL A 181 3.78 22.72 -3.06
N GLU A 182 3.93 23.72 -2.20
CA GLU A 182 4.49 25.03 -2.56
C GLU A 182 5.97 24.94 -2.96
N LEU A 183 6.80 24.25 -2.17
CA LEU A 183 8.21 24.01 -2.50
C LEU A 183 8.35 23.30 -3.84
N ARG A 184 7.55 22.25 -4.08
CA ARG A 184 7.54 21.54 -5.36
C ARG A 184 7.15 22.43 -6.55
N ASN A 185 6.18 23.34 -6.38
CA ASN A 185 5.78 24.27 -7.45
C ASN A 185 6.93 25.21 -7.83
N ARG A 186 7.60 25.78 -6.82
CA ARG A 186 8.73 26.70 -7.01
C ARG A 186 9.90 26.01 -7.70
N LEU A 187 10.23 24.78 -7.26
CA LEU A 187 11.27 23.97 -7.89
C LEU A 187 10.91 23.56 -9.32
N ALA A 188 9.66 23.18 -9.60
CA ALA A 188 9.22 22.84 -10.95
C ALA A 188 9.30 24.04 -11.90
N GLN A 189 8.99 25.24 -11.41
CA GLN A 189 9.08 26.47 -12.18
C GLN A 189 10.54 26.81 -12.54
N GLU A 190 11.48 26.67 -11.59
CA GLU A 190 12.88 27.03 -11.83
C GLU A 190 13.66 25.96 -12.61
N THR A 191 13.33 24.69 -12.41
CA THR A 191 14.01 23.57 -13.09
C THR A 191 13.37 23.19 -14.43
N GLY A 192 12.10 23.56 -14.66
CA GLY A 192 11.32 23.12 -15.82
C GLY A 192 11.00 21.62 -15.83
N LEU A 193 11.16 20.93 -14.69
CA LEU A 193 10.82 19.52 -14.51
C LEU A 193 9.35 19.35 -14.13
N GLN A 194 8.76 18.24 -14.57
CA GLN A 194 7.48 17.76 -14.06
C GLN A 194 7.76 16.99 -12.77
N LEU A 195 7.58 17.64 -11.62
CA LEU A 195 7.90 17.06 -10.31
C LEU A 195 6.62 16.52 -9.64
N PRO A 196 6.64 15.29 -9.08
CA PRO A 196 5.48 14.69 -8.42
C PRO A 196 5.09 15.44 -7.15
N ALA A 197 3.82 15.39 -6.75
CA ALA A 197 3.33 16.07 -5.54
C ALA A 197 3.91 15.47 -4.24
N THR A 198 4.40 14.23 -4.29
CA THR A 198 5.04 13.51 -3.19
C THR A 198 6.53 13.85 -3.02
N LEU A 199 7.11 14.67 -3.91
CA LEU A 199 8.55 14.95 -3.99
C LEU A 199 9.23 15.23 -2.63
N VAL A 200 8.62 16.07 -1.79
CA VAL A 200 9.17 16.46 -0.48
C VAL A 200 9.06 15.33 0.56
N PHE A 201 8.16 14.38 0.35
CA PHE A 201 8.02 13.17 1.16
C PHE A 201 8.98 12.07 0.70
N ASP A 202 9.13 11.91 -0.62
CA ASP A 202 10.03 10.93 -1.24
C ASP A 202 11.50 11.30 -0.99
N TYR A 203 11.80 12.60 -0.89
CA TYR A 203 13.11 13.15 -0.61
C TYR A 203 13.03 14.11 0.59
N PRO A 204 13.09 13.58 1.83
CA PRO A 204 12.68 14.31 3.02
C PRO A 204 13.67 15.38 3.49
N ASP A 205 14.83 15.54 2.84
CA ASP A 205 15.83 16.56 3.17
C ASP A 205 16.40 17.25 1.92
N ALA A 206 17.08 18.38 2.13
CA ALA A 206 17.58 19.22 1.04
C ALA A 206 18.66 18.51 0.20
N GLN A 207 19.46 17.63 0.81
CA GLN A 207 20.52 16.88 0.13
C GLN A 207 19.94 15.79 -0.78
N GLY A 208 19.00 14.99 -0.29
CA GLY A 208 18.32 13.96 -1.07
C GLY A 208 17.52 14.56 -2.23
N LEU A 209 16.86 15.70 -1.99
CA LEU A 209 16.10 16.39 -3.02
C LEU A 209 17.00 16.99 -4.11
N ALA A 210 18.14 17.58 -3.74
CA ALA A 210 19.13 18.07 -4.70
C ALA A 210 19.72 16.95 -5.57
N GLY A 211 20.02 15.79 -4.97
CA GLY A 211 20.49 14.61 -5.70
C GLY A 211 19.49 14.14 -6.76
N HIS A 212 18.21 14.03 -6.40
CA HIS A 212 17.16 13.66 -7.36
C HIS A 212 17.05 14.65 -8.53
N LEU A 213 17.16 15.96 -8.26
CA LEU A 213 17.10 16.97 -9.32
C LEU A 213 18.30 16.89 -10.27
N VAL A 214 19.50 16.55 -9.77
CA VAL A 214 20.68 16.31 -10.63
C VAL A 214 20.41 15.16 -11.58
N ASP A 215 19.94 14.03 -11.06
CA ASP A 215 19.68 12.84 -11.87
C ASP A 215 18.59 13.11 -12.92
N ALA A 216 17.49 13.76 -12.53
CA ALA A 216 16.39 14.09 -13.43
C ALA A 216 16.79 15.06 -14.56
N ILE A 217 17.73 15.98 -14.31
CA ILE A 217 18.24 16.92 -15.33
C ILE A 217 19.23 16.21 -16.26
N LEU A 218 20.13 15.38 -15.73
CA LEU A 218 21.11 14.64 -16.52
C LEU A 218 20.48 13.54 -17.39
N GLU A 219 19.44 12.85 -16.90
CA GLU A 219 18.64 11.90 -17.68
C GLU A 219 17.88 12.61 -18.82
N ARG A 220 17.51 13.87 -18.63
CA ARG A 220 16.85 14.69 -19.65
C ARG A 220 17.81 15.18 -20.74
N GLU A 221 19.10 15.33 -20.42
CA GLU A 221 20.14 15.66 -21.42
C GLU A 221 20.58 14.43 -22.23
N THR A 222 20.59 13.24 -21.62
CA THR A 222 20.92 11.98 -22.33
C THR A 222 19.81 11.51 -23.30
N THR A 223 18.57 11.99 -23.13
CA THR A 223 17.39 11.59 -23.92
C THR A 223 17.16 12.39 -25.22
N HIS A 224 18.07 13.31 -25.61
CA HIS A 224 18.01 13.99 -26.93
C HIS A 224 18.68 13.21 -28.09
N GLY A 225 19.01 11.93 -27.90
CA GLY A 225 19.38 11.02 -28.98
C GLY A 225 18.16 10.25 -29.51
N ALA A 226 17.90 10.35 -30.83
CA ALA A 226 16.78 9.69 -31.53
C ALA A 226 16.46 8.28 -31.00
N PRO A 227 15.17 7.93 -30.82
CA PRO A 227 14.81 6.67 -30.19
C PRO A 227 15.26 5.51 -31.08
N ARG A 228 16.25 4.77 -30.60
CA ARG A 228 16.49 3.41 -31.06
C ARG A 228 15.27 2.59 -30.67
N SER A 229 14.51 2.14 -31.66
CA SER A 229 13.47 1.13 -31.54
C SER A 229 14.02 -0.11 -30.81
N GLN A 230 13.79 -0.21 -29.51
CA GLN A 230 13.77 -1.50 -28.83
C GLN A 230 12.43 -2.17 -29.16
N GLN A 231 12.48 -3.45 -29.49
CA GLN A 231 11.29 -4.22 -29.88
C GLN A 231 10.30 -4.28 -28.71
N THR A 232 9.17 -3.59 -28.84
CA THR A 232 8.03 -3.56 -27.92
C THR A 232 7.21 -4.87 -27.92
N GLY A 233 7.85 -6.02 -28.06
CA GLY A 233 7.16 -7.31 -28.19
C GLY A 233 7.13 -8.16 -26.91
N ALA A 234 8.14 -8.04 -26.04
CA ALA A 234 8.32 -8.95 -24.89
C ALA A 234 7.94 -8.32 -23.54
N ASP A 235 8.17 -7.02 -23.35
CA ASP A 235 8.02 -6.38 -22.04
C ASP A 235 6.57 -6.21 -21.59
N ASP A 236 5.60 -6.24 -22.51
CA ASP A 236 4.16 -6.04 -22.23
C ASP A 236 3.28 -7.27 -22.54
N GLU A 237 3.88 -8.46 -22.74
CA GLU A 237 3.10 -9.69 -22.97
C GLU A 237 2.15 -9.95 -21.78
N PRO A 238 0.82 -10.02 -21.99
CA PRO A 238 -0.12 -10.28 -20.93
C PRO A 238 0.02 -11.71 -20.40
N ILE A 239 -0.16 -11.89 -19.10
CA ILE A 239 -0.07 -13.22 -18.46
C ILE A 239 -1.47 -13.77 -18.26
N ALA A 240 -1.75 -14.94 -18.83
CA ALA A 240 -3.02 -15.64 -18.66
C ALA A 240 -3.00 -16.48 -17.39
N ILE A 241 -4.07 -16.40 -16.61
CA ILE A 241 -4.37 -17.38 -15.55
C ILE A 241 -5.19 -18.49 -16.20
N VAL A 242 -4.61 -19.69 -16.25
CA VAL A 242 -5.20 -20.86 -16.93
C VAL A 242 -5.74 -21.92 -15.96
N GLY A 243 -5.40 -21.82 -14.69
CA GLY A 243 -5.93 -22.66 -13.63
C GLY A 243 -5.85 -21.97 -12.27
N MET A 244 -6.71 -22.37 -11.34
CA MET A 244 -6.68 -21.93 -9.95
C MET A 244 -7.11 -23.06 -8.99
N SER A 245 -6.53 -23.10 -7.80
CA SER A 245 -6.84 -24.03 -6.72
C SER A 245 -6.68 -23.33 -5.37
N CYS A 246 -7.47 -23.70 -4.36
CA CYS A 246 -7.32 -23.16 -3.01
C CYS A 246 -7.82 -24.10 -1.92
N ARG A 247 -7.32 -23.88 -0.70
CA ARG A 247 -7.91 -24.29 0.58
C ARG A 247 -8.01 -23.06 1.46
N LEU A 248 -9.21 -22.77 1.96
CA LEU A 248 -9.50 -21.58 2.77
C LEU A 248 -10.43 -21.95 3.93
N PRO A 249 -10.54 -21.09 4.97
CA PRO A 249 -11.44 -21.32 6.10
C PRO A 249 -12.91 -21.44 5.68
N GLY A 250 -13.73 -22.04 6.54
CA GLY A 250 -15.13 -22.36 6.22
C GLY A 250 -15.28 -23.57 5.28
N ASP A 251 -14.37 -24.55 5.40
CA ASP A 251 -14.33 -25.78 4.59
C ASP A 251 -14.26 -25.56 3.07
N VAL A 252 -13.70 -24.42 2.65
CA VAL A 252 -13.49 -24.12 1.24
C VAL A 252 -12.32 -24.93 0.71
N ARG A 253 -12.61 -25.84 -0.22
CA ARG A 253 -11.62 -26.72 -0.88
C ARG A 253 -11.51 -26.49 -2.40
N SER A 254 -12.23 -25.49 -2.94
CA SER A 254 -12.12 -25.11 -4.35
C SER A 254 -12.49 -23.64 -4.58
N PRO A 255 -12.07 -23.06 -5.73
CA PRO A 255 -12.51 -21.73 -6.15
C PRO A 255 -14.04 -21.59 -6.27
N ASP A 256 -14.75 -22.64 -6.68
CA ASP A 256 -16.22 -22.62 -6.74
C ASP A 256 -16.86 -22.53 -5.35
N GLN A 257 -16.29 -23.23 -4.36
CA GLN A 257 -16.75 -23.15 -2.97
C GLN A 257 -16.41 -21.78 -2.35
N LEU A 258 -15.27 -21.20 -2.71
CA LEU A 258 -14.95 -19.81 -2.34
C LEU A 258 -16.02 -18.86 -2.89
N TRP A 259 -16.39 -19.00 -4.16
CA TRP A 259 -17.43 -18.19 -4.76
C TRP A 259 -18.78 -18.36 -4.04
N GLN A 260 -19.15 -19.58 -3.67
CA GLN A 260 -20.37 -19.85 -2.90
C GLN A 260 -20.34 -19.17 -1.52
N LEU A 261 -19.23 -19.25 -0.79
CA LEU A 261 -19.06 -18.61 0.52
C LEU A 261 -19.20 -17.10 0.42
N VAL A 262 -18.50 -16.47 -0.54
CA VAL A 262 -18.51 -15.02 -0.73
C VAL A 262 -19.87 -14.53 -1.22
N SER A 263 -20.48 -15.20 -2.20
CA SER A 263 -21.79 -14.81 -2.74
C SER A 263 -22.94 -14.99 -1.74
N ALA A 264 -22.80 -15.90 -0.78
CA ALA A 264 -23.74 -16.07 0.32
C ALA A 264 -23.51 -15.06 1.48
N GLY A 265 -22.42 -14.29 1.46
CA GLY A 265 -22.03 -13.42 2.58
C GLY A 265 -21.71 -14.20 3.85
N ALA A 266 -21.22 -15.44 3.71
CA ALA A 266 -20.91 -16.30 4.84
C ALA A 266 -19.53 -15.98 5.44
N ASP A 267 -19.36 -16.34 6.71
CA ASP A 267 -18.16 -16.09 7.50
C ASP A 267 -17.49 -17.41 7.89
N GLY A 268 -16.20 -17.54 7.58
CA GLY A 268 -15.38 -18.73 7.86
C GLY A 268 -14.61 -18.67 9.18
N ILE A 269 -14.82 -17.63 10.00
CA ILE A 269 -14.16 -17.48 11.30
C ILE A 269 -14.75 -18.45 12.32
N THR A 270 -13.87 -19.24 12.94
CA THR A 270 -14.19 -20.23 13.98
C THR A 270 -13.35 -19.99 15.23
N GLY A 271 -13.59 -20.78 16.29
CA GLY A 271 -12.68 -20.83 17.44
C GLY A 271 -11.38 -21.55 17.08
N PHE A 272 -10.36 -21.44 17.95
CA PHE A 272 -9.07 -22.12 17.75
C PHE A 272 -9.21 -23.64 17.52
N PRO A 273 -8.34 -24.24 16.70
CA PRO A 273 -8.35 -25.67 16.43
C PRO A 273 -8.00 -26.49 17.68
N SER A 274 -8.74 -27.57 17.92
CA SER A 274 -8.57 -28.45 19.09
C SER A 274 -7.59 -29.60 18.86
N ASP A 275 -7.04 -29.74 17.65
CA ASP A 275 -6.23 -30.88 17.21
C ASP A 275 -4.74 -30.54 17.03
N ARG A 276 -4.31 -29.35 17.47
CA ARG A 276 -2.94 -28.85 17.30
C ARG A 276 -2.12 -28.75 18.58
N GLY A 277 -2.67 -29.22 19.70
CA GLY A 277 -1.99 -29.17 21.01
C GLY A 277 -1.82 -27.74 21.55
N TRP A 278 -2.71 -26.81 21.18
CA TRP A 278 -2.67 -25.42 21.65
C TRP A 278 -3.26 -25.25 23.06
N GLU A 279 -3.79 -26.31 23.65
CA GLU A 279 -4.47 -26.33 24.96
C GLU A 279 -3.55 -25.92 26.12
N ASP A 280 -2.26 -26.22 26.00
CA ASP A 280 -1.21 -25.85 26.96
C ASP A 280 -0.43 -24.59 26.55
N ALA A 281 -0.76 -23.99 25.40
CA ALA A 281 -0.15 -22.73 25.01
C ALA A 281 -0.48 -21.70 26.09
N PRO A 282 0.50 -20.95 26.63
CA PRO A 282 0.24 -20.01 27.69
C PRO A 282 -0.78 -19.00 27.18
N SER A 283 -2.06 -19.17 27.58
CA SER A 283 -2.98 -18.06 27.77
C SER A 283 -2.19 -17.07 28.61
N GLY A 284 -1.76 -15.97 27.99
CA GLY A 284 -0.65 -15.12 28.45
C GLY A 284 -0.53 -15.08 29.97
N GLY A 285 0.64 -15.45 30.49
CA GLY A 285 0.82 -15.73 31.91
C GLY A 285 0.25 -14.63 32.81
N ARG A 286 -0.54 -15.05 33.81
CA ARG A 286 -0.96 -14.30 35.02
C ARG A 286 -1.58 -12.89 34.88
N ASP A 287 -1.69 -12.30 33.69
CA ASP A 287 -2.54 -11.15 33.39
C ASP A 287 -3.64 -11.59 32.43
N THR A 288 -4.84 -11.76 32.98
CA THR A 288 -6.04 -12.27 32.31
C THR A 288 -6.68 -11.28 31.32
N ASP A 289 -5.90 -10.43 30.65
CA ASP A 289 -6.38 -9.26 29.89
C ASP A 289 -5.90 -9.20 28.42
N LEU A 290 -5.41 -10.31 27.85
CA LEU A 290 -5.22 -10.39 26.40
C LEU A 290 -6.60 -10.56 25.73
N GLY A 291 -7.34 -9.45 25.59
CA GLY A 291 -8.75 -9.39 25.17
C GLY A 291 -9.03 -9.69 23.69
N PHE A 292 -8.65 -10.88 23.19
CA PHE A 292 -9.06 -11.35 21.86
C PHE A 292 -9.82 -12.68 21.95
N ALA A 293 -10.85 -12.86 21.12
CA ALA A 293 -11.85 -13.93 21.22
C ALA A 293 -11.36 -15.37 20.93
N HIS A 294 -10.05 -15.64 20.90
CA HIS A 294 -9.49 -16.93 20.46
C HIS A 294 -10.17 -17.44 19.17
N ALA A 295 -10.35 -16.52 18.21
CA ALA A 295 -11.07 -16.75 16.97
C ALA A 295 -10.19 -16.40 15.76
N GLY A 296 -10.38 -17.12 14.66
CA GLY A 296 -9.64 -16.95 13.42
C GLY A 296 -10.18 -17.85 12.32
N GLY A 297 -9.65 -17.69 11.11
CA GLY A 297 -9.96 -18.58 9.99
C GLY A 297 -8.97 -19.75 9.96
N PHE A 298 -9.42 -20.98 10.17
CA PHE A 298 -8.53 -22.13 10.24
C PHE A 298 -8.82 -23.18 9.17
N LEU A 299 -7.75 -23.85 8.73
CA LEU A 299 -7.83 -25.10 7.97
C LEU A 299 -7.86 -26.26 8.97
N HIS A 300 -9.07 -26.71 9.35
CA HIS A 300 -9.23 -27.78 10.35
C HIS A 300 -8.57 -29.10 9.92
N ASP A 301 -8.48 -29.36 8.61
CA ASP A 301 -7.83 -30.56 8.07
C ASP A 301 -6.36 -30.35 7.69
N ALA A 302 -5.68 -29.30 8.17
CA ALA A 302 -4.30 -28.98 7.76
C ALA A 302 -3.29 -30.12 8.04
N GLY A 303 -3.59 -31.01 8.99
CA GLY A 303 -2.77 -32.19 9.28
C GLY A 303 -2.92 -33.33 8.28
N HIS A 304 -3.99 -33.37 7.49
CA HIS A 304 -4.25 -34.43 6.52
C HIS A 304 -3.37 -34.29 5.28
N PHE A 305 -2.92 -35.43 4.75
CA PHE A 305 -2.09 -35.51 3.55
C PHE A 305 -2.08 -36.94 3.01
N ASP A 306 -2.03 -37.11 1.69
CA ASP A 306 -1.80 -38.41 1.04
C ASP A 306 -0.32 -38.58 0.66
N PRO A 307 0.51 -39.19 1.52
CA PRO A 307 1.93 -39.28 1.26
C PRO A 307 2.28 -40.33 0.18
N GLU A 308 1.51 -41.42 0.06
CA GLU A 308 1.80 -42.48 -0.90
C GLU A 308 1.61 -41.98 -2.33
N PHE A 309 0.58 -41.16 -2.55
CA PHE A 309 0.32 -40.52 -3.83
C PHE A 309 1.51 -39.71 -4.35
N PHE A 310 2.19 -38.97 -3.47
CA PHE A 310 3.37 -38.18 -3.81
C PHE A 310 4.70 -38.95 -3.67
N GLY A 311 4.67 -40.25 -3.39
CA GLY A 311 5.87 -41.08 -3.20
C GLY A 311 6.68 -40.71 -1.95
N ILE A 312 6.02 -40.14 -0.94
CA ILE A 312 6.61 -39.68 0.31
C ILE A 312 6.39 -40.75 1.39
N SER A 313 7.44 -41.03 2.17
CA SER A 313 7.30 -42.00 3.27
C SER A 313 6.47 -41.43 4.43
N PRO A 314 5.72 -42.24 5.19
CA PRO A 314 4.97 -41.75 6.36
C PRO A 314 5.83 -40.98 7.38
N ARG A 315 7.09 -41.39 7.57
CA ARG A 315 8.04 -40.71 8.46
C ARG A 315 8.42 -39.32 7.95
N GLU A 316 8.62 -39.18 6.65
CA GLU A 316 8.90 -37.89 6.04
C GLU A 316 7.66 -36.98 6.08
N ALA A 317 6.48 -37.51 5.79
CA ALA A 317 5.23 -36.76 5.84
C ALA A 317 4.95 -36.15 7.23
N LEU A 318 5.26 -36.87 8.31
CA LEU A 318 5.17 -36.35 9.68
C LEU A 318 6.14 -35.18 9.93
N ALA A 319 7.31 -35.21 9.32
CA ALA A 319 8.32 -34.14 9.43
C ALA A 319 7.99 -32.90 8.59
N MET A 320 7.13 -33.05 7.58
CA MET A 320 6.80 -31.98 6.65
C MET A 320 5.85 -30.97 7.28
N ASP A 321 6.20 -29.70 7.18
CA ASP A 321 5.30 -28.59 7.45
C ASP A 321 3.99 -28.78 6.64
N PRO A 322 2.80 -28.68 7.26
CA PRO A 322 1.51 -28.65 6.58
C PRO A 322 1.48 -27.74 5.34
N GLN A 323 2.23 -26.62 5.37
CA GLN A 323 2.35 -25.71 4.25
C GLN A 323 2.93 -26.40 2.99
N GLN A 324 3.95 -27.25 3.16
CA GLN A 324 4.53 -28.01 2.02
C GLN A 324 3.54 -29.05 1.48
N ARG A 325 2.80 -29.71 2.38
CA ARG A 325 1.81 -30.74 2.04
C ARG A 325 0.64 -30.16 1.24
N LEU A 326 0.04 -29.08 1.75
CA LEU A 326 -1.06 -28.40 1.10
C LEU A 326 -0.66 -27.76 -0.23
N LEU A 327 0.56 -27.23 -0.33
CA LEU A 327 1.06 -26.67 -1.59
C LEU A 327 1.25 -27.76 -2.67
N LEU A 328 1.68 -28.97 -2.29
CA LEU A 328 1.74 -30.12 -3.21
C LEU A 328 0.35 -30.52 -3.73
N GLU A 329 -0.62 -30.72 -2.84
CA GLU A 329 -1.99 -31.08 -3.21
C GLU A 329 -2.63 -30.01 -4.11
N THR A 330 -2.56 -28.75 -3.71
CA THR A 330 -3.16 -27.65 -4.49
C THR A 330 -2.47 -27.43 -5.83
N SER A 331 -1.16 -27.68 -5.93
CA SER A 331 -0.43 -27.66 -7.20
C SER A 331 -0.80 -28.84 -8.12
N TRP A 332 -1.14 -30.02 -7.57
CA TRP A 332 -1.68 -31.11 -8.38
C TRP A 332 -3.02 -30.72 -8.98
N GLU A 333 -3.93 -30.26 -8.13
CA GLU A 333 -5.29 -29.93 -8.54
C GLU A 333 -5.36 -28.76 -9.54
N VAL A 334 -4.42 -27.80 -9.48
CA VAL A 334 -4.43 -26.68 -10.42
C VAL A 334 -4.13 -27.14 -11.85
N PHE A 335 -3.27 -28.14 -12.03
CA PHE A 335 -3.03 -28.74 -13.34
C PHE A 335 -4.27 -29.49 -13.84
N GLU A 336 -4.89 -30.31 -13.00
CA GLU A 336 -6.11 -31.04 -13.36
C GLU A 336 -7.24 -30.08 -13.75
N ARG A 337 -7.43 -28.99 -12.99
CA ARG A 337 -8.44 -27.95 -13.28
C ARG A 337 -8.13 -27.16 -14.55
N ALA A 338 -6.85 -27.00 -14.90
CA ALA A 338 -6.44 -26.41 -16.17
C ALA A 338 -6.59 -27.38 -17.36
N GLY A 339 -6.97 -28.64 -17.12
CA GLY A 339 -7.05 -29.69 -18.15
C GLY A 339 -5.68 -30.17 -18.62
N ILE A 340 -4.65 -30.01 -17.79
CA ILE A 340 -3.27 -30.41 -18.08
C ILE A 340 -2.95 -31.65 -17.25
N ASP A 341 -2.48 -32.72 -17.91
CA ASP A 341 -1.97 -33.90 -17.22
C ASP A 341 -0.73 -33.53 -16.38
N PRO A 342 -0.76 -33.64 -15.04
CA PRO A 342 0.37 -33.29 -14.18
C PRO A 342 1.64 -34.09 -14.48
N MET A 343 1.53 -35.25 -15.14
CA MET A 343 2.69 -36.04 -15.56
C MET A 343 3.32 -35.54 -16.85
N SER A 344 2.57 -34.79 -17.67
CA SER A 344 3.04 -34.26 -18.95
C SER A 344 3.99 -33.07 -18.82
N VAL A 345 4.00 -32.41 -17.66
CA VAL A 345 4.86 -31.24 -17.38
C VAL A 345 6.26 -31.61 -16.86
N ARG A 346 6.52 -32.91 -16.66
CA ARG A 346 7.83 -33.39 -16.22
C ARG A 346 8.91 -33.09 -17.26
N GLY A 347 10.03 -32.51 -16.82
CA GLY A 347 11.14 -32.05 -17.67
C GLY A 347 10.86 -30.75 -18.41
N THR A 348 9.72 -30.10 -18.18
CA THR A 348 9.43 -28.79 -18.78
C THR A 348 10.04 -27.66 -17.96
N ARG A 349 10.24 -26.51 -18.61
CA ARG A 349 10.67 -25.27 -17.93
C ARG A 349 9.50 -24.58 -17.24
N THR A 350 8.75 -25.33 -16.44
CA THR A 350 7.69 -24.78 -15.60
C THR A 350 8.30 -24.26 -14.30
N GLY A 351 8.07 -22.99 -13.97
CA GLY A 351 8.55 -22.37 -12.73
C GLY A 351 7.61 -22.59 -11.56
N VAL A 352 8.11 -22.44 -10.34
CA VAL A 352 7.35 -22.46 -9.09
C VAL A 352 7.73 -21.25 -8.25
N PHE A 353 6.77 -20.37 -8.01
CA PHE A 353 6.93 -19.14 -7.24
C PHE A 353 5.95 -19.16 -6.07
N ALA A 354 6.45 -19.35 -4.86
CA ALA A 354 5.63 -19.52 -3.66
C ALA A 354 5.89 -18.39 -2.65
N GLY A 355 4.83 -17.69 -2.25
CA GLY A 355 4.83 -16.84 -1.07
C GLY A 355 4.61 -17.67 0.19
N GLY A 356 5.49 -17.56 1.18
CA GLY A 356 5.31 -18.28 2.44
C GLY A 356 6.46 -18.03 3.41
N CYS A 357 6.15 -18.16 4.69
CA CYS A 357 7.11 -17.95 5.77
C CYS A 357 7.06 -19.11 6.78
N SER A 358 8.06 -19.17 7.65
CA SER A 358 8.09 -20.19 8.71
C SER A 358 7.00 -19.90 9.74
N GLN A 359 6.20 -20.92 10.05
CA GLN A 359 5.12 -20.83 11.04
C GLN A 359 5.43 -21.63 12.32
N GLY A 360 6.68 -22.08 12.48
CA GLY A 360 7.16 -22.74 13.70
C GLY A 360 6.84 -24.23 13.81
N TYR A 361 6.35 -24.87 12.75
CA TYR A 361 6.15 -26.32 12.74
C TYR A 361 7.47 -27.06 13.02
N GLY A 362 7.43 -28.10 13.87
CA GLY A 362 8.61 -28.89 14.22
C GLY A 362 9.63 -28.22 15.14
N ALA A 363 9.46 -26.94 15.52
CA ALA A 363 10.41 -26.22 16.36
C ALA A 363 10.56 -26.85 17.76
N GLY A 364 9.46 -27.34 18.34
CA GLY A 364 9.49 -28.05 19.63
C GLY A 364 10.26 -29.37 19.58
N ALA A 365 10.05 -30.19 18.54
CA ALA A 365 10.74 -31.46 18.34
C ALA A 365 12.26 -31.27 18.14
N LEU A 366 12.67 -30.21 17.43
CA LEU A 366 14.08 -29.82 17.31
C LEU A 366 14.69 -29.42 18.65
N ALA A 367 13.96 -28.63 19.45
CA ALA A 367 14.44 -28.17 20.76
C ALA A 367 14.55 -29.32 21.79
N GLN A 368 13.69 -30.33 21.69
CA GLN A 368 13.65 -31.48 22.59
C GLN A 368 14.52 -32.67 22.13
N GLY A 369 15.09 -32.60 20.92
CA GLY A 369 16.01 -33.63 20.42
C GLY A 369 15.33 -34.98 20.14
N GLU A 370 14.06 -34.99 19.74
CA GLU A 370 13.33 -36.23 19.48
C GLU A 370 13.98 -37.04 18.32
N GLU A 371 14.50 -38.22 18.64
CA GLU A 371 15.32 -39.05 17.75
C GLU A 371 14.57 -39.57 16.49
N GLY A 372 13.24 -39.53 16.47
CA GLY A 372 12.41 -40.13 15.42
C GLY A 372 12.30 -39.34 14.10
N VAL A 373 12.60 -38.04 14.10
CA VAL A 373 12.36 -37.12 12.97
C VAL A 373 13.58 -36.23 12.62
N SER A 374 14.66 -36.35 13.42
CA SER A 374 15.82 -35.45 13.43
C SER A 374 16.50 -35.21 12.07
N GLY A 375 16.43 -36.16 11.12
CA GLY A 375 17.00 -36.01 9.78
C GLY A 375 16.07 -35.41 8.72
N GLN A 376 14.75 -35.53 8.89
CA GLN A 376 13.76 -35.06 7.92
C GLN A 376 13.23 -33.65 8.23
N LEU A 377 13.38 -33.16 9.46
CA LEU A 377 12.90 -31.83 9.85
C LEU A 377 13.56 -30.70 9.06
N LEU A 378 14.86 -30.82 8.73
CA LEU A 378 15.56 -29.78 7.97
C LEU A 378 14.88 -29.48 6.63
N THR A 379 14.55 -30.52 5.85
CA THR A 379 13.84 -30.35 4.57
C THR A 379 12.33 -30.23 4.77
N GLY A 380 11.80 -30.77 5.86
CA GLY A 380 10.40 -30.69 6.22
C GLY A 380 9.93 -29.29 6.60
N THR A 381 10.80 -28.43 7.14
CA THR A 381 10.41 -27.10 7.65
C THR A 381 11.10 -25.93 6.96
N ALA A 382 12.09 -26.16 6.10
CA ALA A 382 12.75 -25.09 5.36
C ALA A 382 11.79 -24.41 4.37
N THR A 383 11.72 -23.08 4.40
CA THR A 383 10.86 -22.28 3.52
C THR A 383 11.24 -22.41 2.04
N SER A 384 12.54 -22.53 1.73
CA SER A 384 13.02 -22.80 0.38
C SER A 384 12.50 -24.12 -0.21
N VAL A 385 12.14 -25.09 0.64
CA VAL A 385 11.62 -26.38 0.20
C VAL A 385 10.14 -26.30 -0.20
N LEU A 386 9.41 -25.22 0.12
CA LEU A 386 8.03 -25.02 -0.36
C LEU A 386 7.96 -25.09 -1.89
N SER A 387 8.71 -24.24 -2.59
CA SER A 387 8.79 -24.25 -4.06
C SER A 387 9.59 -25.44 -4.57
N GLY A 388 10.73 -25.76 -3.92
CA GLY A 388 11.61 -26.84 -4.36
C GLY A 388 10.97 -28.24 -4.34
N ARG A 389 10.12 -28.54 -3.34
CA ARG A 389 9.44 -29.83 -3.24
C ARG A 389 8.38 -30.00 -4.33
N VAL A 390 7.66 -28.93 -4.68
CA VAL A 390 6.74 -28.94 -5.83
C VAL A 390 7.54 -29.22 -7.10
N SER A 391 8.60 -28.46 -7.38
CA SER A 391 9.45 -28.73 -8.55
C SER A 391 9.98 -30.16 -8.58
N TYR A 392 10.42 -30.69 -7.44
CA TYR A 392 10.90 -32.07 -7.33
C TYR A 392 9.81 -33.12 -7.62
N ALA A 393 8.62 -32.96 -7.02
CA ALA A 393 7.53 -33.93 -7.14
C ALA A 393 6.99 -34.03 -8.57
N PHE A 394 6.81 -32.88 -9.24
CA PHE A 394 6.33 -32.83 -10.63
C PHE A 394 7.48 -32.94 -11.65
N GLY A 395 8.74 -32.90 -11.21
CA GLY A 395 9.94 -32.91 -12.04
C GLY A 395 10.04 -31.70 -12.96
N LEU A 396 9.78 -30.50 -12.43
CA LEU A 396 9.83 -29.23 -13.15
C LEU A 396 11.25 -28.67 -13.15
N GLU A 397 11.67 -28.10 -14.27
CA GLU A 397 13.04 -27.61 -14.48
C GLU A 397 13.12 -26.07 -14.64
N GLY A 398 12.02 -25.36 -14.39
CA GLY A 398 12.02 -23.89 -14.31
C GLY A 398 12.51 -23.36 -12.95
N PRO A 399 12.55 -22.02 -12.78
CA PRO A 399 12.94 -21.40 -11.51
C PRO A 399 12.05 -21.86 -10.36
N ALA A 400 12.65 -22.19 -9.22
CA ALA A 400 11.93 -22.55 -7.99
C ALA A 400 12.30 -21.54 -6.90
N VAL A 401 11.37 -20.64 -6.58
CA VAL A 401 11.61 -19.50 -5.70
C VAL A 401 10.54 -19.45 -4.61
N THR A 402 10.98 -19.37 -3.37
CA THR A 402 10.12 -18.99 -2.24
C THR A 402 10.44 -17.55 -1.84
N VAL A 403 9.41 -16.71 -1.68
CA VAL A 403 9.54 -15.31 -1.25
C VAL A 403 8.80 -15.06 0.05
N ASP A 404 9.38 -14.20 0.88
CA ASP A 404 8.78 -13.70 2.11
C ASP A 404 8.89 -12.16 2.13
N THR A 405 7.79 -11.52 1.76
CA THR A 405 7.56 -10.08 1.90
C THR A 405 6.36 -9.84 2.83
N ALA A 406 6.22 -10.70 3.85
CA ALA A 406 5.09 -10.75 4.76
C ALA A 406 3.74 -10.86 4.00
N CYS A 407 2.80 -9.96 4.27
CA CYS A 407 1.43 -10.01 3.74
C CYS A 407 1.35 -9.90 2.20
N SER A 408 2.39 -9.42 1.53
CA SER A 408 2.42 -9.23 0.07
C SER A 408 3.05 -10.40 -0.70
N SER A 409 3.52 -11.45 0.00
CA SER A 409 4.38 -12.50 -0.56
C SER A 409 3.80 -13.19 -1.81
N SER A 410 2.51 -13.50 -1.83
CA SER A 410 1.87 -14.19 -2.97
C SER A 410 1.78 -13.31 -4.23
N LEU A 411 1.60 -11.99 -4.06
CA LEU A 411 1.57 -11.05 -5.18
C LEU A 411 2.98 -10.75 -5.70
N VAL A 412 3.98 -10.68 -4.81
CA VAL A 412 5.38 -10.59 -5.22
C VAL A 412 5.82 -11.87 -5.97
N ALA A 413 5.37 -13.04 -5.53
CA ALA A 413 5.58 -14.30 -6.26
C ALA A 413 4.97 -14.23 -7.67
N LEU A 414 3.76 -13.70 -7.82
CA LEU A 414 3.13 -13.48 -9.13
C LEU A 414 3.90 -12.49 -10.01
N HIS A 415 4.42 -11.42 -9.41
CA HIS A 415 5.25 -10.44 -10.11
C HIS A 415 6.52 -11.07 -10.67
N LEU A 416 7.25 -11.84 -9.86
CA LEU A 416 8.46 -12.54 -10.30
C LEU A 416 8.17 -13.61 -11.36
N ALA A 417 7.07 -14.34 -11.22
CA ALA A 417 6.64 -15.32 -12.22
C ALA A 417 6.30 -14.65 -13.56
N ALA A 418 5.60 -13.51 -13.54
CA ALA A 418 5.30 -12.74 -14.73
C ALA A 418 6.58 -12.27 -15.44
N GLN A 419 7.58 -11.78 -14.69
CA GLN A 419 8.88 -11.43 -15.24
C GLN A 419 9.60 -12.64 -15.87
N SER A 420 9.62 -13.78 -15.17
CA SER A 420 10.24 -15.02 -15.66
C SER A 420 9.56 -15.58 -16.92
N LEU A 421 8.24 -15.42 -17.03
CA LEU A 421 7.48 -15.76 -18.22
C LEU A 421 7.78 -14.80 -19.37
N ARG A 422 7.90 -13.49 -19.12
CA ARG A 422 8.22 -12.49 -20.16
C ARG A 422 9.66 -12.62 -20.66
N SER A 423 10.61 -12.90 -19.76
CA SER A 423 12.02 -13.15 -20.11
C SER A 423 12.25 -14.50 -20.78
N GLY A 424 11.26 -15.40 -20.73
CA GLY A 424 11.33 -16.73 -21.34
C GLY A 424 12.18 -17.73 -20.54
N GLU A 425 12.51 -17.43 -19.29
CA GLU A 425 13.14 -18.35 -18.35
C GLU A 425 12.24 -19.56 -18.04
N CYS A 426 10.93 -19.34 -17.97
CA CYS A 426 9.91 -20.38 -17.92
C CYS A 426 8.85 -20.21 -19.02
N GLU A 427 8.14 -21.29 -19.32
CA GLU A 427 7.04 -21.30 -20.29
C GLU A 427 5.65 -21.36 -19.65
N MET A 428 5.61 -21.74 -18.38
CA MET A 428 4.45 -21.83 -17.51
C MET A 428 4.97 -21.66 -16.08
N ALA A 429 4.13 -21.20 -15.16
CA ALA A 429 4.52 -21.09 -13.76
C ALA A 429 3.35 -21.41 -12.82
N LEU A 430 3.67 -22.17 -11.76
CA LEU A 430 2.86 -22.27 -10.56
C LEU A 430 3.16 -21.07 -9.68
N VAL A 431 2.13 -20.32 -9.30
CA VAL A 431 2.24 -19.14 -8.45
C VAL A 431 1.31 -19.31 -7.28
N GLY A 432 1.81 -19.26 -6.05
CA GLY A 432 0.94 -19.45 -4.90
C GLY A 432 1.36 -18.71 -3.65
N GLY A 433 0.49 -18.76 -2.66
CA GLY A 433 0.74 -18.31 -1.29
C GLY A 433 0.22 -19.34 -0.31
N VAL A 434 0.95 -19.59 0.76
CA VAL A 434 0.53 -20.52 1.81
C VAL A 434 0.81 -19.95 3.21
N THR A 435 -0.14 -20.15 4.11
CA THR A 435 0.00 -19.85 5.54
C THR A 435 -0.79 -20.87 6.33
N VAL A 436 -0.10 -21.62 7.20
CA VAL A 436 -0.70 -22.50 8.20
C VAL A 436 0.01 -22.26 9.53
N MET A 437 -0.72 -21.78 10.52
CA MET A 437 -0.22 -21.47 11.85
C MET A 437 0.01 -22.78 12.62
N ALA A 438 1.27 -23.13 12.90
CA ALA A 438 1.57 -24.32 13.69
C ALA A 438 1.32 -24.11 15.20
N GLY A 439 1.40 -22.86 15.66
CA GLY A 439 1.19 -22.46 17.05
C GLY A 439 0.50 -21.08 17.17
N PRO A 440 0.04 -20.71 18.36
CA PRO A 440 -0.69 -19.45 18.57
C PRO A 440 0.23 -18.23 18.77
N SER A 441 1.54 -18.34 18.55
CA SER A 441 2.52 -17.27 18.83
C SER A 441 2.22 -15.96 18.09
N GLY A 442 1.78 -16.05 16.83
CA GLY A 442 1.38 -14.88 16.05
C GLY A 442 0.24 -14.09 16.70
N PHE A 443 -0.79 -14.79 17.20
CA PHE A 443 -1.90 -14.17 17.92
C PHE A 443 -1.43 -13.47 19.20
N VAL A 444 -0.54 -14.12 19.98
CA VAL A 444 -0.04 -13.56 21.24
C VAL A 444 0.75 -12.27 20.99
N GLU A 445 1.66 -12.26 20.00
CA GLU A 445 2.49 -11.09 19.73
C GLU A 445 1.70 -9.92 19.13
N PHE A 446 0.70 -10.19 18.28
CA PHE A 446 -0.15 -9.13 17.73
C PHE A 446 -1.17 -8.60 18.75
N SER A 447 -1.67 -9.44 19.65
CA SER A 447 -2.53 -9.00 20.75
C SER A 447 -1.81 -7.99 21.65
N ARG A 448 -0.53 -8.23 21.97
CA ARG A 448 0.29 -7.29 22.76
C ARG A 448 0.46 -5.93 22.10
N GLN A 449 0.38 -5.86 20.78
CA GLN A 449 0.47 -4.62 20.00
C GLN A 449 -0.89 -3.93 19.81
N GLY A 450 -1.98 -4.53 20.32
CA GLY A 450 -3.34 -4.04 20.07
C GLY A 450 -3.77 -4.17 18.60
N GLY A 451 -3.12 -5.05 17.83
CA GLY A 451 -3.37 -5.17 16.40
C GLY A 451 -4.50 -6.13 16.02
N LEU A 452 -5.03 -6.92 16.95
CA LEU A 452 -6.09 -7.90 16.69
C LEU A 452 -7.48 -7.33 16.99
N ALA A 453 -8.42 -7.62 16.09
CA ALA A 453 -9.84 -7.35 16.34
C ALA A 453 -10.33 -8.22 17.51
N ALA A 454 -11.15 -7.64 18.40
CA ALA A 454 -11.58 -8.33 19.62
C ALA A 454 -12.41 -9.58 19.31
N ASP A 455 -13.17 -9.56 18.21
CA ASP A 455 -14.04 -10.64 17.73
C ASP A 455 -13.37 -11.53 16.66
N GLY A 456 -12.08 -11.29 16.36
CA GLY A 456 -11.30 -12.02 15.36
C GLY A 456 -11.70 -11.73 13.90
N ARG A 457 -12.50 -10.69 13.62
CA ARG A 457 -13.00 -10.39 12.27
C ARG A 457 -12.38 -9.13 11.68
N CYS A 458 -12.01 -9.21 10.40
CA CYS A 458 -11.65 -8.04 9.61
C CYS A 458 -12.90 -7.24 9.20
N LYS A 459 -13.16 -6.13 9.90
CA LYS A 459 -14.28 -5.20 9.60
C LYS A 459 -13.85 -4.13 8.60
N SER A 460 -13.38 -4.55 7.43
CA SER A 460 -12.80 -3.68 6.40
C SER A 460 -13.73 -2.52 6.03
N PHE A 461 -13.22 -1.29 6.13
CA PHE A 461 -13.93 -0.03 5.84
C PHE A 461 -15.10 0.31 6.79
N SER A 462 -15.25 -0.41 7.91
CA SER A 462 -16.26 -0.09 8.93
C SER A 462 -15.75 0.97 9.92
N ASP A 463 -16.65 1.79 10.46
CA ASP A 463 -16.38 2.66 11.62
C ASP A 463 -16.03 1.85 12.88
N ASP A 464 -16.49 0.60 12.94
CA ASP A 464 -16.22 -0.36 14.03
C ASP A 464 -14.95 -1.19 13.79
N ALA A 465 -14.07 -0.79 12.86
CA ALA A 465 -12.80 -1.48 12.60
C ALA A 465 -11.83 -1.30 13.79
N ASP A 466 -11.50 -2.41 14.44
CA ASP A 466 -10.73 -2.46 15.69
C ASP A 466 -9.45 -3.31 15.61
N GLY A 467 -9.13 -3.84 14.42
CA GLY A 467 -7.90 -4.60 14.19
C GLY A 467 -8.04 -5.64 13.08
N THR A 468 -7.06 -6.54 13.01
CA THR A 468 -7.04 -7.64 12.03
C THR A 468 -7.57 -8.95 12.62
N GLY A 469 -8.25 -9.74 11.79
CA GLY A 469 -8.59 -11.14 12.04
C GLY A 469 -7.63 -12.04 11.26
N TRP A 470 -6.98 -12.98 11.94
CA TRP A 470 -6.00 -13.87 11.31
C TRP A 470 -6.67 -15.08 10.67
N GLY A 471 -6.12 -15.50 9.55
CA GLY A 471 -6.61 -16.64 8.78
C GLY A 471 -5.48 -17.45 8.17
N GLU A 472 -5.76 -18.73 7.99
CA GLU A 472 -4.93 -19.67 7.24
C GLU A 472 -5.42 -19.79 5.81
N GLY A 473 -4.56 -20.28 4.93
CA GLY A 473 -4.98 -20.57 3.57
C GLY A 473 -3.84 -21.00 2.67
N VAL A 474 -4.20 -21.67 1.59
CA VAL A 474 -3.35 -21.85 0.43
C VAL A 474 -4.11 -21.51 -0.84
N GLY A 475 -3.47 -20.77 -1.73
CA GLY A 475 -3.98 -20.47 -3.07
C GLY A 475 -2.87 -20.67 -4.09
N VAL A 476 -3.20 -21.32 -5.21
CA VAL A 476 -2.27 -21.57 -6.32
C VAL A 476 -2.95 -21.20 -7.63
N LEU A 477 -2.24 -20.44 -8.46
CA LEU A 477 -2.57 -20.09 -9.82
C LEU A 477 -1.60 -20.81 -10.76
N LEU A 478 -2.11 -21.29 -11.88
CA LEU A 478 -1.31 -21.71 -13.01
C LEU A 478 -1.34 -20.61 -14.06
N VAL A 479 -0.17 -20.10 -14.44
CA VAL A 479 -0.04 -18.96 -15.34
C VAL A 479 0.92 -19.25 -16.50
N GLU A 480 0.65 -18.65 -17.65
CA GLU A 480 1.56 -18.65 -18.80
C GLU A 480 1.34 -17.39 -19.66
N ARG A 481 2.18 -17.17 -20.67
CA ARG A 481 1.96 -16.07 -21.62
C ARG A 481 0.62 -16.24 -22.34
N LEU A 482 -0.15 -15.17 -22.51
CA LEU A 482 -1.47 -15.23 -23.15
C LEU A 482 -1.40 -15.78 -24.58
N SER A 483 -0.37 -15.44 -25.34
CA SER A 483 -0.12 -16.01 -26.67
C SER A 483 0.04 -17.54 -26.62
N GLU A 484 0.75 -18.05 -25.62
CA GLU A 484 1.00 -19.48 -25.43
C GLU A 484 -0.25 -20.22 -24.98
N ALA A 485 -1.04 -19.65 -24.05
CA ALA A 485 -2.32 -20.23 -23.64
C ALA A 485 -3.26 -20.41 -24.84
N ARG A 486 -3.34 -19.39 -25.70
CA ARG A 486 -4.12 -19.46 -26.94
C ARG A 486 -3.57 -20.48 -27.93
N ARG A 487 -2.24 -20.55 -28.07
CA ARG A 487 -1.56 -21.51 -28.96
C ARG A 487 -1.80 -22.96 -28.52
N LYS A 488 -1.78 -23.23 -27.22
CA LYS A 488 -2.00 -24.55 -26.63
C LYS A 488 -3.49 -24.90 -26.47
N GLY A 489 -4.37 -23.91 -26.61
CA GLY A 489 -5.81 -24.08 -26.44
C GLY A 489 -6.25 -24.21 -24.98
N HIS A 490 -5.44 -23.72 -24.04
CA HIS A 490 -5.77 -23.70 -22.63
C HIS A 490 -6.86 -22.66 -22.35
N GLN A 491 -7.75 -22.97 -21.40
CA GLN A 491 -8.76 -22.03 -20.95
C GLN A 491 -8.10 -20.82 -20.28
N VAL A 492 -8.55 -19.61 -20.62
CA VAL A 492 -8.10 -18.38 -19.96
C VAL A 492 -9.19 -17.92 -19.01
N LEU A 493 -8.92 -18.01 -17.70
CA LEU A 493 -9.84 -17.58 -16.64
C LEU A 493 -9.79 -16.06 -16.45
N ALA A 494 -8.59 -15.50 -16.48
CA ALA A 494 -8.34 -14.06 -16.35
C ALA A 494 -6.98 -13.70 -16.98
N VAL A 495 -6.71 -12.40 -17.11
CA VAL A 495 -5.45 -11.87 -17.65
C VAL A 495 -4.86 -10.86 -16.68
N VAL A 496 -3.62 -11.09 -16.26
CA VAL A 496 -2.80 -10.14 -15.52
C VAL A 496 -2.17 -9.20 -16.55
N SER A 497 -2.66 -7.97 -16.59
CA SER A 497 -2.18 -6.95 -17.55
C SER A 497 -0.84 -6.36 -17.12
N GLY A 498 -0.60 -6.22 -15.82
CA GLY A 498 0.64 -5.73 -15.26
C GLY A 498 0.67 -5.86 -13.73
N SER A 499 1.86 -5.72 -13.17
CA SER A 499 2.11 -5.69 -11.73
C SER A 499 3.35 -4.83 -11.44
N ALA A 500 3.38 -4.20 -10.27
CA ALA A 500 4.49 -3.39 -9.79
C ALA A 500 4.70 -3.63 -8.30
N VAL A 501 5.95 -3.49 -7.86
CA VAL A 501 6.37 -3.65 -6.46
C VAL A 501 7.25 -2.46 -6.10
N ASN A 502 6.98 -1.82 -4.97
CA ASN A 502 7.77 -0.72 -4.41
C ASN A 502 8.06 -0.96 -2.92
N GLN A 503 8.62 0.05 -2.25
CA GLN A 503 8.86 0.11 -0.82
C GLN A 503 8.52 1.50 -0.31
N ASP A 504 7.94 1.59 0.89
CA ASP A 504 7.52 2.87 1.49
C ASP A 504 8.71 3.71 1.95
N GLY A 505 9.90 3.09 2.04
CA GLY A 505 11.13 3.77 2.42
C GLY A 505 11.11 4.20 3.89
N ALA A 506 11.47 5.45 4.15
CA ALA A 506 11.51 6.01 5.50
C ALA A 506 10.11 6.47 5.97
N SER A 507 9.21 5.51 6.21
CA SER A 507 7.84 5.78 6.68
C SER A 507 7.78 6.17 8.17
N ASN A 508 6.58 6.52 8.68
CA ASN A 508 6.36 7.01 10.05
C ASN A 508 6.35 5.90 11.11
N GLY A 509 7.38 5.04 11.07
CA GLY A 509 7.50 3.80 11.82
C GLY A 509 7.53 2.60 10.88
N LEU A 510 8.33 1.57 11.22
CA LEU A 510 8.60 0.43 10.33
C LEU A 510 7.33 -0.29 9.81
N THR A 511 6.25 -0.26 10.58
CA THR A 511 4.98 -0.92 10.25
C THR A 511 3.88 0.06 9.81
N ALA A 512 4.20 1.35 9.68
CA ALA A 512 3.30 2.32 9.08
C ALA A 512 3.29 2.12 7.56
N PRO A 513 2.12 1.89 6.95
CA PRO A 513 1.97 1.71 5.51
C PRO A 513 2.09 3.02 4.73
#